data_AF-A0A5C4MN90-F1
#
_entry.id   AF-A0A5C4MN90-F1
#
_cell.length_a   1.000
_cell.length_b   1.000
_cell.length_c   1.000
_cell.angle_alpha   90.00
_cell.angle_beta   90.00
_cell.angle_gamma   90.00
#
_symmetry.space_group_name_H-M   'P 1'
#
loop_
_entity.id
_entity.type
_entity.pdbx_description
1 polymer ?
#
loop_
_entity_poly.entity_id
_entity_poly.type
_entity_poly.pdbx_seq_one_letter_code
_entity_poly.pdbx_strand_id
1 'polypeptide(L)' 'MSRSHRHTPVTGFCADSDKAFKVAEHRRARRAAHALDLTEAEPPHRFAFGNPWASQKDGKSRFDPGAFPKLMRK' A
#
# COMPACT_ATOMS: atom_id res chain seq x y z
N MET A 1 -37.10 -6.90 1.72
CA MET A 1 -35.88 -6.20 2.20
C MET A 1 -35.07 -5.75 1.00
N SER A 2 -35.04 -4.44 0.70
CA SER A 2 -34.26 -3.92 -0.43
C SER A 2 -32.77 -4.11 -0.14
N ARG A 3 -32.03 -4.65 -1.11
CA ARG A 3 -30.59 -4.88 -0.99
C ARG A 3 -29.89 -3.54 -1.19
N SER A 4 -29.70 -2.79 -0.10
CA SER A 4 -28.94 -1.53 -0.15
C SER A 4 -27.48 -1.84 -0.53
N HIS A 5 -27.03 -1.21 -1.60
CA HIS A 5 -25.64 -1.27 -2.06
C HIS A 5 -24.94 0.07 -1.76
N ARG A 6 -23.65 0.00 -1.43
CA ARG A 6 -22.79 1.17 -1.36
C ARG A 6 -22.69 1.79 -2.76
N HIS A 7 -22.81 3.12 -2.84
CA HIS A 7 -22.62 3.85 -4.09
C HIS A 7 -21.15 3.89 -4.52
N THR A 8 -20.22 3.88 -3.55
CA THR A 8 -18.78 3.99 -3.81
C THR A 8 -18.04 2.72 -3.37
N PRO A 9 -17.10 2.22 -4.19
CA PRO A 9 -16.29 1.05 -3.86
C PRO A 9 -15.12 1.44 -2.94
N VAL A 10 -15.44 2.02 -1.80
CA VAL A 10 -14.48 2.45 -0.78
C VAL A 10 -14.85 1.77 0.53
N THR A 11 -13.88 1.11 1.15
CA THR A 11 -14.06 0.49 2.47
C THR A 11 -12.96 0.94 3.41
N GLY A 12 -13.25 1.00 4.71
CA GLY A 12 -12.20 1.09 5.71
C GLY A 12 -11.36 -0.18 5.62
N PHE A 13 -10.07 -0.03 5.40
CA PHE A 13 -9.14 -1.15 5.30
C PHE A 13 -8.01 -0.88 6.28
N CYS A 14 -8.03 -1.58 7.40
CA CYS A 14 -6.91 -1.60 8.32
C CYS A 14 -6.28 -2.97 8.12
N ALA A 15 -5.14 -3.04 7.42
CA ALA A 15 -4.38 -4.28 7.38
C ALA A 15 -3.98 -4.70 8.81
N ASP A 16 -4.09 -5.99 9.14
CA ASP A 16 -3.73 -6.52 10.46
C ASP A 16 -2.25 -6.25 10.82
N SER A 17 -1.40 -6.03 9.81
CA SER A 17 0.02 -5.79 10.02
C SER A 17 0.63 -4.89 8.95
N ASP A 18 1.54 -4.00 9.40
CA ASP A 18 2.41 -3.20 8.53
C ASP A 18 3.54 -4.02 7.88
N LYS A 19 3.67 -5.31 8.20
CA LYS A 19 4.78 -6.16 7.77
C LYS A 19 4.91 -6.20 6.25
N ALA A 20 3.81 -6.38 5.52
CA ALA A 20 3.83 -6.45 4.06
C ALA A 20 4.34 -5.14 3.42
N PHE A 21 3.85 -4.00 3.92
CA PHE A 21 4.30 -2.68 3.49
C PHE A 21 5.79 -2.47 3.77
N LYS A 22 6.24 -2.73 5.01
CA LYS A 22 7.65 -2.59 5.39
C LYS A 22 8.57 -3.47 4.55
N VAL A 23 8.17 -4.73 4.28
CA VAL A 23 8.95 -5.64 3.41
C VAL A 23 9.06 -5.10 1.99
N ALA A 24 7.96 -4.59 1.41
CA ALA A 24 7.96 -4.04 0.06
C ALA A 24 8.89 -2.80 -0.04
N GLU A 25 8.80 -1.87 0.91
CA GLU A 25 9.65 -0.68 0.94
C GLU A 25 11.11 -1.03 1.17
N HIS A 26 11.43 -1.95 2.08
CA HIS A 26 12.80 -2.41 2.27
C HIS A 26 13.36 -3.11 1.03
N ARG A 27 12.54 -3.83 0.26
CA ARG A 27 12.97 -4.39 -1.04
C ARG A 27 13.23 -3.31 -2.09
N ARG A 28 12.47 -2.20 -2.09
CA ARG A 28 12.74 -1.05 -2.96
C ARG A 28 14.04 -0.37 -2.58
N ALA A 29 14.24 -0.10 -1.29
CA ALA A 29 15.47 0.49 -0.77
C ALA A 29 16.72 -0.31 -1.16
N ARG A 30 16.67 -1.65 -0.95
CA ARG A 30 17.77 -2.53 -1.36
C ARG A 30 18.02 -2.50 -2.87
N ARG A 31 16.97 -2.53 -3.69
CA ARG A 31 17.13 -2.47 -5.16
C ARG A 31 17.77 -1.17 -5.62
N ALA A 32 17.36 -0.03 -5.05
CA ALA A 32 17.96 1.26 -5.36
C ALA A 32 19.44 1.28 -4.93
N ALA A 33 19.76 0.81 -3.73
CA ALA A 33 21.14 0.72 -3.24
C ALA A 33 22.02 -0.21 -4.09
N HIS A 34 21.49 -1.35 -4.57
CA HIS A 34 22.22 -2.27 -5.43
C HIS A 34 22.45 -1.74 -6.85
N ALA A 35 21.58 -0.85 -7.34
CA ALA A 35 21.69 -0.26 -8.67
C ALA A 35 22.62 0.96 -8.69
N LEU A 36 23.08 1.43 -7.52
CA LEU A 36 23.98 2.57 -7.41
C LEU A 36 25.42 2.13 -7.60
N ASP A 37 26.14 2.92 -8.38
CA ASP A 37 27.59 2.85 -8.43
C ASP A 37 28.17 3.67 -7.27
N LEU A 38 28.76 2.97 -6.30
CA LEU A 38 29.28 3.56 -5.06
C LEU A 38 30.56 4.39 -5.28
N THR A 39 31.18 4.32 -6.46
CA THR A 39 32.30 5.21 -6.79
C THR A 39 31.86 6.59 -7.26
N GLU A 40 30.61 6.74 -7.73
CA GLU A 40 30.12 8.01 -8.28
C GLU A 40 29.01 8.66 -7.44
N ALA A 41 28.28 7.88 -6.63
CA ALA A 41 27.14 8.38 -5.87
C ALA A 41 27.05 7.81 -4.46
N GLU A 42 26.66 8.67 -3.52
CA GLU A 42 26.37 8.26 -2.14
C GLU A 42 25.02 7.53 -2.05
N PRO A 43 24.92 6.44 -1.28
CA PRO A 43 23.66 5.73 -1.14
C PRO A 43 22.57 6.62 -0.53
N PRO A 44 21.34 6.57 -1.05
CA PRO A 44 20.22 7.37 -0.57
C PRO A 44 19.89 7.05 0.88
N HIS A 45 19.60 8.10 1.65
CA HIS A 45 19.26 7.96 3.05
C HIS A 45 18.04 7.06 3.26
N ARG A 46 18.00 6.29 4.35
CA ARG A 46 16.93 5.32 4.64
C ARG A 46 15.52 5.91 4.65
N PHE A 47 15.36 7.21 4.97
CA PHE A 47 14.06 7.90 4.97
C PHE A 47 13.66 8.45 3.60
N ALA A 48 14.51 8.33 2.58
CA ALA A 48 14.11 8.58 1.19
C ALA A 48 13.18 7.46 0.66
N PHE A 49 13.09 6.33 1.37
CA PHE A 49 12.25 5.20 1.02
C PHE A 49 11.06 5.08 1.97
N GLY A 50 9.91 4.67 1.41
CA GLY A 50 8.65 4.58 2.14
C GLY A 50 7.80 5.84 1.97
N ASN A 51 6.60 5.67 1.42
CA ASN A 51 5.54 6.67 1.52
C ASN A 51 4.64 6.30 2.71
N PRO A 52 4.69 7.03 3.85
CA PRO A 52 3.87 6.71 5.01
C PRO A 52 2.37 6.62 4.71
N TRP A 53 1.90 7.46 3.79
CA TRP A 53 0.49 7.55 3.36
C TRP A 53 0.07 6.45 2.38
N ALA A 54 1.02 5.64 1.92
CA ALA A 54 0.74 4.47 1.09
C ALA A 54 0.68 3.16 1.90
N SER A 55 0.76 3.25 3.24
CA SER A 55 0.60 2.06 4.07
C SER A 55 -0.81 1.50 3.91
N GLN A 56 -0.89 0.19 3.75
CA GLN A 56 -2.16 -0.56 3.72
C GLN A 56 -2.94 -0.46 5.04
N LYS A 57 -2.27 -0.03 6.11
CA LYS A 57 -2.90 0.26 7.40
C LYS A 57 -3.47 1.68 7.47
N ASP A 58 -3.11 2.53 6.52
CA ASP A 58 -3.54 3.92 6.47
C ASP A 58 -4.87 4.06 5.70
N GLY A 59 -5.94 3.63 6.37
CA GLY A 59 -7.30 4.12 6.10
C GLY A 59 -8.11 3.44 4.98
N LYS A 60 -8.80 4.27 4.18
CA LYS A 60 -9.84 3.81 3.25
C LYS A 60 -9.21 3.26 1.96
N SER A 61 -9.45 1.98 1.66
CA SER A 61 -9.01 1.38 0.40
C SER A 61 -10.12 1.34 -0.64
N ARG A 62 -9.76 1.59 -1.90
CA ARG A 62 -10.61 1.31 -3.06
C ARG A 62 -10.48 -0.16 -3.43
N PHE A 63 -11.60 -0.81 -3.70
CA PHE A 63 -11.61 -2.20 -4.18
C PHE A 63 -12.33 -2.26 -5.53
N ASP A 64 -12.09 -3.31 -6.31
CA ASP A 64 -12.83 -3.53 -7.55
C ASP A 64 -14.24 -4.09 -7.22
N PRO A 65 -15.33 -3.38 -7.58
CA PRO A 65 -16.69 -3.88 -7.38
C PRO A 65 -16.97 -5.22 -8.07
N GLY A 66 -16.34 -5.47 -9.23
CA GLY A 66 -16.55 -6.68 -10.02
C GLY A 66 -15.92 -7.92 -9.36
N ALA A 67 -14.68 -7.78 -8.89
CA ALA A 67 -14.00 -8.83 -8.14
C ALA A 67 -14.60 -9.07 -6.73
N PHE A 68 -15.13 -8.03 -6.08
CA PHE A 68 -15.61 -8.11 -4.69
C PHE A 68 -17.04 -7.58 -4.49
N PRO A 69 -18.06 -8.20 -5.10
CA PRO A 69 -19.46 -7.72 -5.02
C PRO A 69 -20.04 -7.77 -3.61
N LYS A 70 -19.48 -8.61 -2.71
CA LYS A 70 -19.88 -8.69 -1.30
C LYS A 70 -19.51 -7.42 -0.52
N LEU A 71 -18.37 -6.79 -0.83
CA LEU A 71 -17.92 -5.58 -0.15
C LEU A 71 -18.77 -4.34 -0.52
N MET A 72 -19.51 -4.41 -1.63
CA MET A 72 -20.50 -3.40 -2.01
C MET A 72 -21.83 -3.52 -1.25
N ARG A 73 -22.06 -4.60 -0.48
CA ARG A 73 -23.28 -4.75 0.32
C ARG A 73 -23.13 -3.94 1.61
N LYS A 74 -24.19 -3.22 1.98
CA LYS A 74 -24.25 -2.45 3.22
C LYS A 74 -24.61 -3.35 4.39
#